data_AF-A0A1A8LD50-F1
#
_entry.id   AF-A0A1A8LD50-F1
#
_cell.length_a   1.000
_cell.length_b   1.000
_cell.length_c   1.000
_cell.angle_alpha   90.00
_cell.angle_beta   90.00
_cell.angle_gamma   90.00
#
_symmetry.space_group_name_H-M   'P 1'
#
loop_
_entity.id
_entity.type
_entity.pdbx_description
1 polymer ?
#
loop_
_entity_poly.entity_id
_entity_poly.type
_entity_poly.pdbx_seq_one_letter_code
_entity_poly.pdbx_strand_id
1 'polypeptide(L)' 'DYFGILMDEKVTGFPFNITDNPMYWGSTANYLGLAFIGASPVGLVLTSMVATAYKVAINFEGPFTVQIYQQRNQRCKVE' A
#
# COMPACT_ATOMS: atom_id res chain seq x y z
N ASP A 1 4.78 -1.64 9.28
CA ASP A 1 6.06 -0.92 9.37
C ASP A 1 5.89 0.56 9.10
N TYR A 2 5.83 1.37 10.15
CA TYR A 2 5.94 2.83 10.04
C TYR A 2 6.47 3.36 11.37
N PHE A 3 7.21 4.48 11.35
CA PHE A 3 7.82 5.13 12.55
C PHE A 3 8.86 4.29 13.32
N GLY A 4 9.65 3.44 12.65
CA GLY A 4 10.74 2.69 13.29
C GLY A 4 10.28 1.50 14.12
N ILE A 5 8.98 1.24 14.21
CA ILE A 5 8.43 -0.03 14.71
C ILE A 5 8.27 -0.94 13.50
N LEU A 6 9.20 -1.91 13.42
CA LEU A 6 9.26 -2.90 12.37
C LEU A 6 8.71 -4.23 12.89
N MET A 7 7.71 -4.78 12.20
CA MET A 7 7.05 -6.02 12.56
C MET A 7 7.91 -7.21 12.12
N ASP A 8 8.00 -8.26 12.94
CA ASP A 8 8.92 -9.39 12.68
C ASP A 8 8.62 -10.14 11.38
N GLU A 9 7.36 -10.19 10.98
CA GLU A 9 6.92 -10.84 9.76
C GLU A 9 5.89 -9.98 9.01
N LYS A 10 5.87 -10.10 7.68
CA LYS A 10 4.87 -9.42 6.85
C LYS A 10 3.49 -9.99 7.18
N VAL A 11 2.51 -9.13 7.42
CA VAL A 11 1.13 -9.57 7.65
C VAL A 11 0.59 -10.23 6.38
N THR A 12 0.29 -11.51 6.46
CA THR A 12 -0.31 -12.30 5.37
C THR A 12 -1.80 -12.55 5.57
N GLY A 13 -2.40 -12.06 6.66
CA GLY A 13 -3.84 -12.17 6.90
C GLY A 13 -4.67 -11.27 5.97
N PHE A 14 -5.97 -11.54 5.88
CA PHE A 14 -6.91 -10.66 5.18
C PHE A 14 -6.85 -9.23 5.77
N PRO A 15 -6.80 -8.17 4.94
CA PRO A 15 -6.96 -8.12 3.47
C PRO A 15 -5.65 -8.24 2.65
N PHE A 16 -4.50 -8.44 3.29
CA PHE A 16 -3.18 -8.49 2.65
C PHE A 16 -2.92 -9.80 1.88
N ASN A 17 -3.73 -10.84 2.10
CA ASN A 17 -3.68 -12.08 1.32
C ASN A 17 -4.26 -11.96 -0.10
N ILE A 18 -5.15 -10.99 -0.34
CA ILE A 18 -5.89 -10.86 -1.61
C ILE A 18 -5.32 -9.73 -2.46
N THR A 19 -4.92 -8.62 -1.82
CA THR A 19 -4.38 -7.47 -2.54
C THR A 19 -3.15 -6.94 -1.83
N ASP A 20 -2.12 -6.63 -2.61
CA ASP A 20 -0.95 -5.92 -2.09
C ASP A 20 -1.33 -4.47 -1.81
N ASN A 21 -0.90 -3.98 -0.64
CA ASN A 21 -1.16 -2.60 -0.21
C ASN A 21 -2.67 -2.24 -0.16
N PRO A 22 -3.49 -3.02 0.59
CA PRO A 22 -4.95 -2.85 0.64
C PRO A 22 -5.39 -1.46 1.13
N MET A 23 -4.56 -0.79 1.92
CA MET A 23 -4.81 0.57 2.38
C MET A 23 -4.91 1.57 1.22
N TYR A 24 -3.95 1.55 0.30
CA TYR A 24 -3.87 2.47 -0.83
C TYR A 24 -5.01 2.25 -1.84
N TRP A 25 -5.33 0.98 -2.11
CA TRP A 25 -6.45 0.63 -3.00
C TRP A 25 -7.80 0.91 -2.35
N GLY A 26 -7.94 0.64 -1.04
CA GLY A 26 -9.14 0.91 -0.27
C GLY A 26 -9.48 2.40 -0.20
N SER A 27 -8.49 3.27 0.04
CA SER A 27 -8.69 4.72 0.05
C SER A 27 -9.04 5.25 -1.35
N THR A 28 -8.37 4.76 -2.39
CA THR A 28 -8.70 5.11 -3.79
C THR A 28 -10.14 4.74 -4.15
N ALA A 29 -10.60 3.54 -3.76
CA ALA A 29 -11.97 3.10 -3.99
C ALA A 29 -12.99 3.95 -3.22
N ASN A 30 -12.63 4.41 -2.01
CA ASN A 30 -13.46 5.34 -1.24
C ASN A 30 -13.64 6.68 -1.97
N TYR A 31 -12.53 7.28 -2.44
CA TYR A 31 -12.58 8.53 -3.21
C TYR A 31 -13.36 8.38 -4.52
N LEU A 32 -13.19 7.24 -5.21
CA LEU A 32 -13.95 6.92 -6.40
C LEU A 32 -15.46 6.85 -6.11
N GLY A 33 -15.85 6.16 -5.04
CA GLY A 33 -17.24 6.06 -4.61
C GLY A 33 -17.85 7.42 -4.29
N LEU A 34 -17.11 8.28 -3.59
CA LEU A 34 -17.55 9.65 -3.30
C LEU A 34 -17.71 10.48 -4.59
N ALA A 35 -16.79 10.35 -5.54
CA ALA A 35 -16.87 11.03 -6.83
C ALA A 35 -18.11 10.59 -7.64
N PHE A 36 -18.46 9.29 -7.58
CA PHE A 36 -19.67 8.77 -8.21
C PHE A 36 -20.95 9.24 -7.53
N ILE A 37 -21.02 9.20 -6.20
CA ILE A 37 -22.18 9.71 -5.44
C ILE A 37 -22.42 11.19 -5.75
N GLY A 38 -21.34 11.98 -5.84
CA GLY A 38 -21.41 13.40 -6.17
C GLY A 38 -21.58 13.71 -7.66
N ALA A 39 -21.64 12.71 -8.55
CA ALA A 39 -21.64 12.85 -10.02
C ALA A 39 -20.62 13.89 -10.53
N SER A 40 -19.46 13.98 -9.86
CA SER A 40 -18.52 15.07 -10.07
C SER A 40 -17.37 14.62 -10.97
N PRO A 41 -17.25 15.17 -12.20
CA PRO A 41 -16.14 14.84 -13.09
C PRO A 41 -14.79 15.27 -12.51
N VAL A 42 -14.76 16.32 -11.69
CA VAL A 42 -13.55 16.76 -10.97
C VAL A 42 -13.12 15.73 -9.93
N GLY A 43 -14.08 15.12 -9.23
CA GLY A 43 -13.81 14.05 -8.27
C GLY A 43 -13.17 12.81 -8.92
N LEU A 44 -13.58 12.48 -10.15
CA LEU A 44 -12.97 11.39 -10.91
C LEU A 44 -11.52 11.70 -11.29
N VAL A 45 -11.25 12.91 -11.78
CA VAL A 45 -9.89 13.35 -12.14
C VAL A 45 -8.97 13.33 -10.91
N LEU A 46 -9.44 13.85 -9.78
CA LEU A 46 -8.70 13.82 -8.51
C LEU A 46 -8.43 12.40 -8.05
N THR A 47 -9.43 11.51 -8.12
CA THR A 47 -9.27 10.10 -7.75
C THR A 47 -8.22 9.42 -8.65
N SER A 48 -8.24 9.66 -9.96
CA SER A 48 -7.24 9.12 -10.90
C SER A 48 -5.84 9.65 -10.62
N MET A 49 -5.70 10.93 -10.27
CA MET A 49 -4.42 11.53 -9.88
C MET A 49 -3.86 10.87 -8.61
N VAL A 50 -4.69 10.69 -7.59
CA VAL A 50 -4.32 10.02 -6.34
C VAL A 50 -3.92 8.56 -6.59
N ALA A 51 -4.70 7.84 -7.41
CA ALA A 51 -4.37 6.45 -7.79
C ALA A 51 -2.99 6.36 -8.48
N THR A 52 -2.66 7.35 -9.32
CA THR A 52 -1.36 7.42 -9.99
C THR A 52 -0.23 7.69 -8.99
N ALA A 53 -0.43 8.64 -8.07
CA ALA A 53 0.54 8.92 -7.01
C ALA A 53 0.78 7.68 -6.11
N TYR A 54 -0.27 6.96 -5.75
CA TYR A 54 -0.16 5.72 -4.96
C TYR A 54 0.55 4.61 -5.72
N LYS A 55 0.28 4.45 -7.03
CA LYS A 55 1.03 3.53 -7.90
C LYS A 55 2.53 3.84 -7.87
N VAL A 56 2.90 5.11 -7.97
CA VAL A 56 4.31 5.53 -7.89
C VAL A 56 4.87 5.21 -6.51
N ALA A 57 4.21 5.60 -5.42
CA ALA A 57 4.65 5.33 -4.05
C ALA A 57 4.88 3.83 -3.79
N ILE A 58 3.95 2.97 -4.20
CA ILE A 58 4.06 1.51 -4.04
C ILE A 58 5.26 0.95 -4.81
N ASN A 59 5.59 1.49 -5.99
CA ASN A 59 6.77 1.06 -6.74
C ASN A 59 8.08 1.41 -6.02
N PHE A 60 8.10 2.46 -5.20
CA PHE A 60 9.25 2.79 -4.36
C PHE A 60 9.26 2.02 -3.03
N GLU A 61 8.10 1.84 -2.39
CA GLU A 61 7.99 1.10 -1.13
C GLU A 61 8.26 -0.40 -1.30
N GLY A 62 7.78 -1.01 -2.39
CA GLY A 62 7.98 -2.42 -2.69
C GLY A 62 9.44 -2.90 -2.56
N PRO A 63 10.40 -2.34 -3.32
CA PRO A 63 11.80 -2.75 -3.24
C PRO A 63 12.42 -2.46 -1.87
N PHE A 64 11.98 -1.41 -1.18
CA PHE A 64 12.47 -1.05 0.13
C PHE A 64 12.01 -2.06 1.20
N THR A 65 10.72 -2.41 1.21
CA THR A 65 10.15 -3.42 2.10
C THR A 65 10.77 -4.80 1.87
N VAL A 66 10.95 -5.20 0.60
CA VAL A 66 11.58 -6.50 0.28
C VAL A 66 13.01 -6.57 0.81
N GLN A 67 13.81 -5.52 0.63
CA GLN A 67 15.20 -5.50 1.11
C GLN A 67 15.29 -5.58 2.64
N ILE A 68 14.44 -4.84 3.36
CA ILE A 68 14.42 -4.86 4.82
C ILE A 68 14.05 -6.26 5.36
N TYR A 69 13.01 -6.89 4.82
CA TYR A 69 12.63 -8.24 5.22
C TYR A 69 13.68 -9.30 4.80
N GLN A 70 14.37 -9.14 3.67
CA GLN A 70 15.47 -10.02 3.26
C GLN A 70 16.67 -9.96 4.23
N GLN A 71 17.11 -8.75 4.60
CA GLN A 71 18.21 -8.59 5.57
C GLN A 71 17.87 -9.17 6.94
N ARG A 72 16.62 -9.01 7.41
CA ARG A 72 16.18 -9.63 8.66
C ARG A 72 16.10 -11.15 8.60
N ASN A 73 15.55 -11.72 7.52
CA ASN A 73 15.50 -13.18 7.36
C ASN A 73 16.92 -13.79 7.31
N GLN A 74 17.89 -13.08 6.74
CA GLN A 74 19.30 -13.48 6.83
C GLN A 74 19.85 -13.40 8.25
N ARG A 75 19.51 -12.35 9.01
CA ARG A 75 19.97 -12.17 10.41
C ARG A 75 19.39 -13.24 11.35
N CYS A 76 18.09 -13.54 11.25
CA CYS A 76 17.44 -14.62 12.01
C CYS A 76 17.91 -16.03 11.65
N LYS A 77 18.51 -16.25 10.48
CA LYS A 77 19.12 -17.55 10.12
C LYS A 77 20.54 -17.72 10.65
N VAL A 78 21.20 -16.64 11.05
CA VAL A 78 22.59 -16.63 11.53
C VAL A 78 22.66 -16.71 13.06
N GLU A 79 21.59 -16.31 13.75
CA GLU A 79 21.37 -16.59 15.18
C GLU A 79 20.74 -17.97 15.40
#